data_AF-A0A1L3ZJ17-F1
#
_entry.id   AF-A0A1L3ZJ17-F1
#
_cell.length_a   1.000
_cell.length_b   1.000
_cell.length_c   1.000
_cell.angle_alpha   90.00
_cell.angle_beta   90.00
_cell.angle_gamma   90.00
#
_symmetry.space_group_name_H-M   'P 1'
#
loop_
_entity.id
_entity.type
_entity.pdbx_description
1 polymer ?
#
loop_
_entity_poly.entity_id
_entity_poly.type
_entity_poly.pdbx_seq_one_letter_code
_entity_poly.pdbx_strand_id
1 'polypeptide(L)'
;MSAGIPRALLTVLRSIYEWSVFSDERPFEGGKISTRSQHKGVIDASDWYYSNMRKAGDEGLLLQQAVERLANLLRIHRFGDKPTESSLSSFSVPEKDVTPGARHILQLAEARAFIHRLPGTQKERNSEDITPKFQISPMLAPRWDLPLIRRGVASLSPDDFNAIFDPTRNREYASLESEWRQRVSAGIRRDSAIGVKHQQIGLFDD
;
A
#
# COMPACT_ATOMS: atom_id res chain seq x y z
N MET A 1 11.88 -0.23 -10.02
CA MET A 1 11.77 -1.34 -9.06
C MET A 1 13.00 -1.45 -8.17
N SER A 2 14.22 -1.54 -8.71
CA SER A 2 15.43 -1.64 -7.87
C SER A 2 15.74 -0.44 -6.96
N ALA A 3 15.10 0.72 -7.19
CA ALA A 3 15.25 1.95 -6.39
C ALA A 3 16.72 2.39 -6.21
N GLY A 4 17.58 2.10 -7.18
CA GLY A 4 19.02 2.41 -7.12
C GLY A 4 19.83 1.44 -6.26
N ILE A 5 19.23 0.36 -5.73
CA ILE A 5 19.90 -0.67 -4.93
C ILE A 5 20.38 -1.79 -5.88
N PRO A 6 21.70 -1.99 -6.07
CA PRO A 6 22.22 -2.97 -7.02
C PRO A 6 21.78 -4.40 -6.71
N ARG A 7 21.78 -4.77 -5.42
CA ARG A 7 21.31 -6.09 -4.96
C ARG A 7 19.87 -6.37 -5.37
N ALA A 8 18.99 -5.37 -5.27
CA ALA A 8 17.60 -5.50 -5.65
C ALA A 8 17.44 -5.75 -7.16
N LEU A 9 18.22 -5.05 -8.00
CA LEU A 9 18.23 -5.30 -9.44
C LEU A 9 18.67 -6.73 -9.76
N LEU A 10 19.77 -7.19 -9.15
CA LEU A 10 20.28 -8.54 -9.37
C LEU A 10 19.30 -9.62 -8.92
N THR A 11 18.58 -9.41 -7.81
CA THR A 11 17.51 -10.31 -7.38
C THR A 11 16.40 -10.40 -8.43
N VAL A 12 15.92 -9.28 -8.96
CA VAL A 12 14.88 -9.27 -10.01
C VAL A 12 15.37 -10.01 -11.25
N LEU A 13 16.57 -9.70 -11.75
CA LEU A 13 17.11 -10.33 -12.95
C LEU A 13 17.30 -11.83 -12.76
N ARG A 14 17.77 -12.25 -11.58
CA ARG A 14 17.91 -13.66 -11.22
C ARG A 14 16.55 -14.38 -11.25
N SER A 15 15.53 -13.87 -10.56
CA SER A 15 14.21 -14.52 -10.52
C SER A 15 13.56 -14.57 -11.91
N ILE A 16 13.72 -13.52 -12.72
CA ILE A 16 13.24 -13.51 -14.12
C ILE A 16 13.92 -14.61 -14.93
N TYR A 17 15.25 -14.74 -14.79
CA TYR A 17 16.01 -15.78 -15.47
C TYR A 17 15.56 -17.18 -15.03
N GLU A 18 15.43 -17.43 -13.72
CA GLU A 18 14.97 -18.71 -13.18
C GLU A 18 13.59 -19.10 -13.74
N TRP A 19 12.64 -18.16 -13.83
CA TRP A 19 11.33 -18.39 -14.44
C TRP A 19 11.37 -18.64 -15.95
N SER A 20 12.30 -17.99 -16.66
CA SER A 20 12.48 -18.20 -18.09
C SER A 20 13.00 -19.62 -18.37
N VAL A 21 14.00 -20.08 -17.61
CA VAL A 21 14.55 -21.44 -17.71
C VAL A 21 13.47 -22.46 -17.35
N PHE A 22 12.69 -22.22 -16.30
CA PHE A 22 11.55 -23.08 -15.95
C PHE A 22 10.49 -23.18 -17.06
N SER A 23 10.40 -22.16 -17.91
CA SER A 23 9.45 -22.11 -19.04
C SER A 23 10.09 -22.61 -20.35
N ASP A 24 11.22 -23.32 -20.28
CA ASP A 24 12.02 -23.80 -21.41
C ASP A 24 12.48 -22.69 -22.38
N GLU A 25 12.60 -21.45 -21.89
CA GLU A 25 13.11 -20.32 -22.66
C GLU A 25 14.65 -20.28 -22.63
N ARG A 26 15.26 -19.77 -23.71
CA ARG A 26 16.73 -19.62 -23.84
C ARG A 26 17.12 -18.15 -24.02
N PRO A 27 17.09 -17.34 -22.94
CA PRO A 27 17.28 -15.89 -23.02
C PRO A 27 18.66 -15.43 -23.52
N PHE A 28 19.70 -16.24 -23.32
CA PHE A 28 21.06 -15.89 -23.74
C PHE A 28 21.44 -16.43 -25.13
N GLU A 29 20.56 -17.19 -25.78
CA GLU A 29 20.76 -17.72 -27.14
C GLU A 29 20.07 -16.85 -28.21
N GLY A 30 19.72 -15.60 -27.87
CA GLY A 30 19.05 -14.65 -28.78
C GLY A 30 17.52 -14.62 -28.65
N GLY A 31 16.93 -15.41 -27.75
CA GLY A 31 15.51 -15.37 -27.42
C GLY A 31 15.14 -14.21 -26.50
N LYS A 32 13.95 -13.62 -26.68
CA LYS A 32 13.37 -12.68 -25.71
C LYS A 32 12.71 -13.46 -24.58
N ILE A 33 12.90 -13.03 -23.33
CA ILE A 33 12.16 -13.57 -22.18
C ILE A 33 10.69 -13.18 -22.33
N SER A 34 9.77 -14.13 -22.18
CA SER A 34 8.34 -13.85 -22.28
C SER A 34 7.88 -12.88 -21.19
N THR A 35 6.84 -12.07 -21.48
CA THR A 35 6.24 -11.18 -20.47
C THR A 35 5.71 -11.96 -19.26
N ARG A 36 5.27 -13.19 -19.46
CA ARG A 36 4.82 -14.09 -18.39
C ARG A 36 5.97 -14.42 -17.44
N SER A 37 7.11 -14.85 -17.97
CA SER A 37 8.31 -15.18 -17.19
C SER A 37 8.88 -13.95 -16.48
N GLN A 38 8.90 -12.80 -17.17
CA GLN A 38 9.27 -11.52 -16.55
C GLN A 38 8.35 -11.15 -15.39
N HIS A 39 7.03 -11.21 -15.58
CA HIS A 39 6.05 -10.84 -14.56
C HIS A 39 6.15 -11.75 -13.32
N LYS A 40 6.23 -13.07 -13.53
CA LYS A 40 6.41 -14.02 -12.43
C LYS A 40 7.73 -13.80 -11.68
N GLY A 41 8.83 -13.57 -12.40
CA GLY A 41 10.12 -13.28 -11.78
C GLY A 41 10.13 -12.01 -10.94
N VAL A 42 9.39 -10.98 -11.37
CA VAL A 42 9.25 -9.74 -10.59
C VAL A 42 8.46 -9.96 -9.30
N ILE A 43 7.36 -10.72 -9.34
CA ILE A 43 6.58 -11.07 -8.14
C ILE A 43 7.42 -11.92 -7.20
N ASP A 44 8.07 -12.95 -7.70
CA ASP A 44 8.94 -13.84 -6.91
C ASP A 44 10.09 -13.07 -6.25
N ALA A 45 10.75 -12.17 -6.98
CA ALA A 45 11.78 -11.30 -6.42
C ALA A 45 11.25 -10.39 -5.30
N SER A 46 10.05 -9.85 -5.46
CA SER A 46 9.37 -9.04 -4.44
C SER A 46 9.06 -9.86 -3.19
N ASP A 47 8.57 -11.08 -3.36
CA ASP A 47 8.24 -12.01 -2.27
C ASP A 47 9.48 -12.49 -1.53
N TRP A 48 10.54 -12.80 -2.28
CA TRP A 48 11.84 -13.13 -1.71
C TRP A 48 12.41 -11.96 -0.91
N TYR A 49 12.35 -10.74 -1.46
CA TYR A 49 12.83 -9.52 -0.80
C TYR A 49 12.08 -9.27 0.52
N TYR A 50 10.75 -9.40 0.50
CA TYR A 50 9.92 -9.32 1.70
C TYR A 50 10.31 -10.40 2.72
N SER A 51 10.37 -11.66 2.30
CA SER A 51 10.59 -12.83 3.17
C SER A 51 12.00 -12.91 3.74
N ASN A 52 13.00 -12.38 3.04
CA ASN A 52 14.39 -12.40 3.49
C ASN A 52 14.58 -11.63 4.81
N MET A 53 13.67 -10.70 5.14
CA MET A 53 13.67 -9.98 6.42
C MET A 53 13.28 -10.85 7.62
N ARG A 54 12.46 -11.90 7.43
CA ARG A 54 12.08 -12.83 8.50
C ARG A 54 13.30 -13.49 9.16
N LYS A 55 14.40 -13.59 8.43
CA LYS A 55 15.68 -14.11 8.94
C LYS A 55 16.38 -13.19 9.93
N ALA A 56 15.86 -11.97 10.15
CA ALA A 56 16.38 -10.98 11.09
C ALA A 56 15.77 -11.10 12.51
N GLY A 57 15.01 -12.17 12.80
CA GLY A 57 14.41 -12.41 14.11
C GLY A 57 13.09 -11.68 14.33
N ASP A 58 12.73 -11.47 15.60
CA ASP A 58 11.42 -10.93 16.01
C ASP A 58 11.15 -9.54 15.44
N GLU A 59 12.13 -8.65 15.43
CA GLU A 59 12.00 -7.32 14.81
C GLU A 59 11.67 -7.41 13.31
N GLY A 60 12.23 -8.42 12.62
CA GLY A 60 11.93 -8.69 11.22
C GLY A 60 10.47 -9.06 11.00
N LEU A 61 9.87 -9.84 11.92
CA LEU A 61 8.45 -10.19 11.88
C LEU A 61 7.55 -8.96 12.12
N LEU A 62 7.91 -8.12 13.09
CA LEU A 62 7.14 -6.91 13.40
C LEU A 62 7.17 -5.92 12.22
N LEU A 63 8.34 -5.72 11.61
CA LEU A 63 8.48 -4.91 10.41
C LEU A 63 7.64 -5.45 9.25
N GLN A 64 7.71 -6.76 9.01
CA GLN A 64 6.93 -7.41 7.95
C GLN A 64 5.42 -7.20 8.14
N GLN A 65 4.93 -7.37 9.37
CA GLN A 65 3.53 -7.16 9.70
C GLN A 65 3.11 -5.70 9.51
N ALA A 66 3.91 -4.74 9.98
CA ALA A 66 3.61 -3.31 9.82
C ALA A 66 3.55 -2.89 8.35
N VAL A 67 4.51 -3.33 7.53
CA VAL A 67 4.54 -3.01 6.11
C VAL A 67 3.42 -3.70 5.34
N GLU A 68 3.06 -4.93 5.72
CA GLU A 68 1.90 -5.63 5.16
C GLU A 68 0.59 -4.91 5.48
N ARG A 69 0.39 -4.49 6.74
CA ARG A 69 -0.75 -3.67 7.15
C ARG A 69 -0.85 -2.39 6.32
N LEU A 70 0.25 -1.65 6.21
CA LEU A 70 0.30 -0.44 5.39
C LEU A 70 -0.06 -0.74 3.93
N ALA A 71 0.60 -1.73 3.33
CA ALA A 71 0.40 -2.09 1.93
C ALA A 71 -1.05 -2.53 1.65
N ASN A 72 -1.67 -3.25 2.58
CA ASN A 72 -3.06 -3.67 2.49
C ASN A 72 -4.02 -2.47 2.46
N LEU A 73 -3.80 -1.44 3.29
CA LEU A 73 -4.60 -0.21 3.25
C LEU A 73 -4.47 0.50 1.90
N LEU A 74 -3.24 0.65 1.39
CA LEU A 74 -3.00 1.27 0.08
C LEU A 74 -3.64 0.46 -1.06
N ARG A 75 -3.61 -0.87 -0.95
CA ARG A 75 -4.24 -1.80 -1.91
C ARG A 75 -5.76 -1.70 -1.88
N ILE A 76 -6.37 -1.66 -0.69
CA ILE A 76 -7.81 -1.44 -0.51
C ILE A 76 -8.24 -0.16 -1.22
N HIS A 77 -7.50 0.92 -0.99
CA HIS A 77 -7.79 2.20 -1.62
C HIS A 77 -7.71 2.11 -3.14
N ARG A 78 -6.62 1.55 -3.68
CA ARG A 78 -6.39 1.40 -5.13
C ARG A 78 -7.49 0.60 -5.85
N PHE A 79 -7.95 -0.49 -5.24
CA PHE A 79 -8.94 -1.40 -5.85
C PHE A 79 -10.37 -1.18 -5.35
N GLY A 80 -10.61 -0.10 -4.59
CA GLY A 80 -11.96 0.30 -4.22
C GLY A 80 -12.77 0.77 -5.43
N ASP A 81 -14.08 0.87 -5.27
CA ASP A 81 -14.98 1.32 -6.35
C ASP A 81 -14.74 2.79 -6.73
N LYS A 82 -14.34 3.60 -5.75
CA LYS A 82 -14.13 5.04 -5.89
C LYS A 82 -12.79 5.47 -5.26
N PRO A 83 -11.65 5.10 -5.87
CA PRO A 83 -10.35 5.54 -5.39
C PRO A 83 -10.21 7.06 -5.60
N THR A 84 -9.80 7.79 -4.56
CA THR A 84 -9.49 9.23 -4.70
C THR A 84 -8.19 9.47 -5.47
N GLU A 85 -7.29 8.48 -5.48
CA GLU A 85 -5.98 8.49 -6.11
C GLU A 85 -5.67 7.09 -6.66
N SER A 86 -5.48 6.96 -7.98
CA SER A 86 -5.30 5.66 -8.62
C SER A 86 -3.90 5.05 -8.45
N SER A 87 -2.94 5.82 -7.93
CA SER A 87 -1.54 5.39 -7.84
C SER A 87 -0.88 5.69 -6.48
N LEU A 88 -1.63 5.41 -5.41
CA LEU A 88 -1.20 5.59 -4.04
C LEU A 88 -0.15 4.54 -3.59
N SER A 89 1.09 4.97 -3.39
CA SER A 89 2.20 4.16 -2.84
C SER A 89 2.97 4.87 -1.71
N SER A 90 2.50 6.06 -1.32
CA SER A 90 3.21 7.01 -0.46
C SER A 90 2.29 7.50 0.65
N PHE A 91 2.87 7.85 1.79
CA PHE A 91 2.15 8.36 2.94
C PHE A 91 2.93 9.48 3.63
N SER A 92 2.24 10.26 4.46
CA SER A 92 2.82 11.28 5.34
C SER A 92 2.28 11.10 6.75
N VAL A 93 3.11 11.37 7.75
CA VAL A 93 2.72 11.31 9.16
C VAL A 93 3.51 12.37 9.95
N PRO A 94 2.89 13.08 10.90
CA PRO A 94 3.62 13.94 11.83
C PRO A 94 4.43 13.07 12.80
N GLU A 95 5.67 12.78 12.42
CA GLU A 95 6.57 11.85 13.13
C GLU A 95 6.81 12.24 14.59
N LYS A 96 6.64 13.52 14.96
CA LYS A 96 6.77 14.00 16.35
C LYS A 96 5.72 13.42 17.30
N ASP A 97 4.53 13.11 16.79
CA ASP A 97 3.35 12.74 17.60
C ASP A 97 3.11 11.22 17.67
N VAL A 98 3.90 10.42 16.96
CA VAL A 98 3.77 8.94 16.97
C VAL A 98 4.44 8.32 18.20
N THR A 99 3.99 7.13 18.58
CA THR A 99 4.55 6.40 19.72
C THR A 99 6.00 5.96 19.48
N PRO A 100 6.83 5.80 20.53
CA PRO A 100 8.21 5.33 20.39
C PRO A 100 8.32 3.98 19.68
N GLY A 101 7.41 3.04 19.97
CA GLY A 101 7.40 1.71 19.33
C GLY A 101 7.14 1.79 17.83
N ALA A 102 6.10 2.52 17.40
CA ALA A 102 5.81 2.71 15.98
C ALA A 102 6.95 3.45 15.25
N ARG A 103 7.57 4.44 15.91
CA ARG A 103 8.75 5.16 15.38
C ARG A 103 9.94 4.23 15.18
N HIS A 104 10.20 3.33 16.13
CA HIS A 104 11.27 2.33 16.02
C HIS A 104 11.08 1.42 14.80
N ILE A 105 9.85 0.91 14.59
CA ILE A 105 9.56 0.08 13.41
C ILE A 105 9.70 0.88 12.10
N LEU A 106 9.32 2.15 12.07
CA LEU A 106 9.55 3.02 10.92
C LEU A 106 11.04 3.17 10.60
N GLN A 107 11.85 3.44 11.61
CA GLN A 107 13.31 3.58 11.47
C GLN A 107 13.93 2.28 10.96
N LEU A 108 13.47 1.13 11.46
CA LEU A 108 13.89 -0.17 10.97
C LEU A 108 13.47 -0.39 9.51
N ALA A 109 12.26 0.02 9.13
CA ALA A 109 11.77 -0.04 7.75
C ALA A 109 12.63 0.79 6.79
N GLU A 110 13.04 2.00 7.21
CA GLU A 110 13.96 2.87 6.47
C GLU A 110 15.35 2.25 6.35
N ALA A 111 15.94 1.81 7.47
CA ALA A 111 17.27 1.19 7.52
C ALA A 111 17.36 -0.07 6.65
N ARG A 112 16.25 -0.78 6.48
CA ARG A 112 16.15 -1.99 5.67
C ARG A 112 15.59 -1.77 4.26
N ALA A 113 15.37 -0.51 3.86
CA ALA A 113 14.87 -0.14 2.53
C ALA A 113 13.48 -0.73 2.17
N PHE A 114 12.65 -1.02 3.17
CA PHE A 114 11.23 -1.36 2.99
C PHE A 114 10.38 -0.11 2.78
N ILE A 115 10.80 0.99 3.41
CA ILE A 115 10.21 2.31 3.26
C ILE A 115 11.34 3.28 2.92
N HIS A 116 11.06 4.24 2.04
CA HIS A 116 11.98 5.31 1.70
C HIS A 116 11.39 6.64 2.11
N ARG A 117 12.13 7.41 2.90
CA ARG A 117 11.82 8.83 3.12
C ARG A 117 12.02 9.60 1.83
N LEU A 118 11.04 10.40 1.47
CA LEU A 118 11.04 11.18 0.24
C LEU A 118 11.61 12.57 0.51
N PRO A 119 12.45 13.10 -0.42
CA PRO A 119 12.83 14.50 -0.38
C PRO A 119 11.63 15.38 -0.74
N GLY A 120 11.41 16.43 0.05
CA GLY A 120 10.30 17.37 -0.13
C GLY A 120 9.27 17.30 0.99
N THR A 121 8.68 18.44 1.30
CA THR A 121 7.78 18.62 2.44
C THR A 121 6.32 18.58 1.99
N GLN A 122 5.41 18.15 2.87
CA GLN A 122 4.05 18.66 2.82
C GLN A 122 4.06 19.88 3.72
N LYS A 123 3.98 21.08 3.15
CA LYS A 123 3.73 22.27 3.96
C LYS A 123 2.23 22.26 4.26
N GLU A 124 1.89 22.09 5.53
CA GLU A 124 0.53 22.31 6.02
C GLU A 124 0.09 23.71 5.58
N ARG A 125 -1.11 23.85 5.01
CA ARG A 125 -1.59 25.17 4.55
C ARG A 125 -1.79 26.14 5.71
N ASN A 126 -2.00 25.61 6.91
CA ASN A 126 -2.38 26.36 8.11
C ASN A 126 -1.33 26.24 9.25
N SER A 127 -0.21 25.56 9.02
CA SER A 127 0.89 25.42 9.99
C SER A 127 2.23 25.53 9.27
N GLU A 128 3.24 26.08 9.93
CA GLU A 128 4.62 25.98 9.44
C GLU A 128 5.21 24.58 9.62
N ASP A 129 4.47 23.66 10.23
CA ASP A 129 4.87 22.28 10.41
C ASP A 129 5.11 21.57 9.08
N ILE A 130 6.27 20.93 9.02
CA ILE A 130 6.71 20.11 7.90
C ILE A 130 6.38 18.66 8.22
N THR A 131 5.43 18.08 7.49
CA THR A 131 5.14 16.65 7.61
C THR A 131 6.05 15.86 6.68
N PRO A 132 6.88 14.93 7.19
CA PRO A 132 7.70 14.07 6.36
C PRO A 132 6.85 13.13 5.50
N LYS A 133 7.36 12.82 4.31
CA LYS A 133 6.73 11.91 3.35
C LYS A 133 7.57 10.65 3.20
N PHE A 134 6.89 9.54 2.99
CA PHE A 134 7.45 8.22 2.87
C PHE A 134 6.82 7.46 1.71
N GLN A 135 7.54 6.48 1.18
CA GLN A 135 7.07 5.61 0.11
C GLN A 135 7.41 4.15 0.44
N ILE A 136 6.49 3.23 0.18
CA ILE A 136 6.83 1.80 0.17
C ILE A 136 7.86 1.54 -0.92
N SER A 137 8.84 0.68 -0.62
CA SER A 137 9.88 0.29 -1.57
C SER A 137 9.27 -0.19 -2.90
N PRO A 138 9.71 0.34 -4.05
CA PRO A 138 9.29 -0.16 -5.36
C PRO A 138 9.65 -1.63 -5.61
N MET A 139 10.53 -2.22 -4.79
CA MET A 139 10.82 -3.66 -4.81
C MET A 139 9.70 -4.49 -4.21
N LEU A 140 8.92 -3.91 -3.30
CA LEU A 140 7.83 -4.56 -2.59
C LEU A 140 6.47 -4.34 -3.26
N ALA A 141 6.37 -3.31 -4.11
CA ALA A 141 5.12 -2.96 -4.77
C ALA A 141 4.47 -4.11 -5.56
N PRO A 142 5.21 -4.97 -6.30
CA PRO A 142 4.60 -6.08 -7.04
C PRO A 142 3.83 -7.08 -6.15
N ARG A 143 4.30 -7.34 -4.92
CA ARG A 143 3.65 -8.28 -3.98
C ARG A 143 2.21 -7.90 -3.63
N TRP A 144 1.92 -6.60 -3.58
CA TRP A 144 0.59 -6.09 -3.19
C TRP A 144 -0.13 -5.39 -4.35
N ASP A 145 0.34 -5.58 -5.58
CA ASP A 145 -0.16 -4.87 -6.77
C ASP A 145 -0.19 -3.34 -6.55
N LEU A 146 0.83 -2.80 -5.89
CA LEU A 146 0.96 -1.37 -5.65
C LEU A 146 1.65 -0.67 -6.84
N PRO A 147 1.41 0.62 -7.03
CA PRO A 147 1.95 1.36 -8.17
C PRO A 147 3.43 1.67 -7.94
N LEU A 148 4.22 1.56 -9.00
CA LEU A 148 5.65 1.93 -8.96
C LEU A 148 5.86 3.44 -9.02
N ILE A 149 4.92 4.14 -9.66
CA ILE A 149 4.95 5.59 -9.87
C ILE A 149 4.22 6.25 -8.71
N ARG A 150 4.79 7.34 -8.21
CA ARG A 150 4.21 8.15 -7.14
C ARG A 150 3.10 9.04 -7.70
N ARG A 151 1.85 8.85 -7.26
CA ARG A 151 0.79 9.86 -7.34
C ARG A 151 -0.05 9.85 -6.07
N GLY A 152 -0.31 11.03 -5.53
CA GLY A 152 -0.95 11.17 -4.22
C GLY A 152 -0.05 10.78 -3.05
N VAL A 153 -0.46 11.21 -1.86
CA VAL A 153 0.16 10.88 -0.58
C VAL A 153 -0.98 10.65 0.41
N ALA A 154 -1.00 9.49 1.07
CA ALA A 154 -1.95 9.21 2.14
C ALA A 154 -1.55 10.00 3.38
N SER A 155 -2.40 10.94 3.81
CA SER A 155 -2.18 11.63 5.07
C SER A 155 -2.64 10.73 6.22
N LEU A 156 -1.71 10.24 7.02
CA LEU A 156 -2.00 9.41 8.19
C LEU A 156 -1.96 10.28 9.45
N SER A 157 -2.98 10.14 10.30
CA SER A 157 -2.92 10.68 11.65
C SER A 157 -1.91 9.88 12.49
N PRO A 158 -1.44 10.42 13.64
CA PRO A 158 -0.63 9.65 14.58
C PRO A 158 -1.29 8.34 15.01
N ASP A 159 -2.60 8.35 15.24
CA ASP A 159 -3.35 7.16 15.67
C ASP A 159 -3.44 6.11 14.58
N ASP A 160 -3.69 6.51 13.32
CA ASP A 160 -3.68 5.59 12.17
C ASP A 160 -2.29 4.97 12.02
N PHE A 161 -1.25 5.80 12.11
CA PHE A 161 0.13 5.33 11.99
C PHE A 161 0.49 4.35 13.09
N ASN A 162 0.14 4.66 14.34
CA ASN A 162 0.34 3.76 15.47
C ASN A 162 -0.43 2.44 15.27
N ALA A 163 -1.68 2.46 14.81
CA ALA A 163 -2.44 1.24 14.52
C ALA A 163 -1.77 0.35 13.45
N ILE A 164 -1.13 0.97 12.45
CA ILE A 164 -0.41 0.25 11.39
C ILE A 164 0.92 -0.32 11.89
N PHE A 165 1.72 0.50 12.59
CA PHE A 165 3.12 0.18 12.92
C PHE A 165 3.33 -0.40 14.32
N ASP A 166 2.28 -0.45 15.16
CA ASP A 166 2.29 -1.16 16.43
C ASP A 166 1.57 -2.51 16.29
N PRO A 167 2.30 -3.64 16.37
CA PRO A 167 1.72 -4.98 16.20
C PRO A 167 0.67 -5.30 17.27
N THR A 168 0.75 -4.68 18.45
CA THR A 168 -0.17 -4.92 19.57
C THR A 168 -1.56 -4.32 19.33
N ARG A 169 -1.67 -3.31 18.46
CA ARG A 169 -2.91 -2.57 18.13
C ARG A 169 -3.76 -3.25 17.05
N ASN A 170 -4.01 -4.55 17.19
CA ASN A 170 -4.76 -5.34 16.20
C ASN A 170 -6.20 -4.85 16.01
N ARG A 171 -6.87 -4.44 17.10
CA ARG A 171 -8.29 -4.03 17.05
C ARG A 171 -8.44 -2.68 16.35
N GLU A 172 -7.55 -1.76 16.67
CA GLU A 172 -7.46 -0.43 16.08
C GLU A 172 -7.16 -0.53 14.58
N TYR A 173 -6.21 -1.40 14.20
CA TYR A 173 -5.93 -1.68 12.80
C TYR A 173 -7.15 -2.25 12.06
N ALA A 174 -7.88 -3.21 12.65
CA ALA A 174 -9.07 -3.79 12.04
C ALA A 174 -10.17 -2.74 11.81
N SER A 175 -10.38 -1.84 12.78
CA SER A 175 -11.30 -0.71 12.64
C SER A 175 -10.86 0.24 11.53
N LEU A 176 -9.57 0.59 11.48
CA LEU A 176 -8.97 1.43 10.44
C LEU A 176 -9.13 0.81 9.05
N GLU A 177 -8.90 -0.50 8.91
CA GLU A 177 -9.07 -1.21 7.66
C GLU A 177 -10.53 -1.15 7.18
N SER A 178 -11.50 -1.36 8.08
CA SER A 178 -12.92 -1.23 7.77
C SER A 178 -13.27 0.18 7.31
N GLU A 179 -12.74 1.21 7.97
CA GLU A 179 -12.97 2.60 7.58
C GLU A 179 -12.42 2.89 6.19
N TRP A 180 -11.19 2.46 5.89
CA TRP A 180 -10.57 2.61 4.57
C TRP A 180 -11.41 1.96 3.48
N ARG A 181 -11.96 0.77 3.73
CA ARG A 181 -12.88 0.09 2.79
C ARG A 181 -14.16 0.90 2.57
N GLN A 182 -14.75 1.44 3.63
CA GLN A 182 -15.98 2.24 3.54
C GLN A 182 -15.76 3.51 2.71
N ARG A 183 -14.63 4.20 2.89
CA ARG A 183 -14.29 5.44 2.16
C ARG A 183 -14.27 5.27 0.64
N VAL A 184 -13.86 4.08 0.17
CA VAL A 184 -13.75 3.78 -1.27
C VAL A 184 -14.87 2.88 -1.79
N SER A 185 -15.81 2.46 -0.93
CA SER A 185 -16.99 1.72 -1.34
C SER A 185 -17.93 2.63 -2.11
N ALA A 186 -18.47 2.14 -3.23
CA ALA A 186 -19.59 2.82 -3.87
C ALA A 186 -20.77 2.72 -2.90
N GLY A 187 -21.15 3.86 -2.30
CA GLY A 187 -22.31 3.91 -1.43
C GLY A 187 -23.47 3.18 -2.09
N ILE A 188 -23.94 2.09 -1.45
CA ILE A 188 -25.25 1.52 -1.73
C ILE A 188 -26.18 2.72 -1.65
N ARG A 189 -26.80 3.11 -2.78
CA ARG A 189 -27.97 3.98 -2.72
C ARG A 189 -28.88 3.28 -1.75
N ARG A 190 -29.03 3.82 -0.53
CA ARG A 190 -30.21 3.52 0.26
C ARG A 190 -31.33 3.99 -0.65
N ASP A 191 -32.03 3.04 -1.27
CA ASP A 191 -33.29 3.35 -1.91
C ASP A 191 -34.12 3.99 -0.83
N SER A 192 -34.15 5.32 -0.86
CA SER A 192 -35.03 6.14 -0.05
C SER A 192 -36.40 5.55 -0.33
N ALA A 193 -36.98 4.90 0.68
CA ALA A 193 -38.31 4.31 0.62
C ALA A 193 -39.20 5.28 -0.16
N ILE A 194 -39.66 4.83 -1.33
CA ILE A 194 -40.67 5.54 -2.10
C ILE A 194 -41.88 5.59 -1.18
N GLY A 195 -42.02 6.71 -0.48
CA GLY A 195 -43.21 7.04 0.27
C GLY A 195 -44.34 7.09 -0.72
N VAL A 196 -45.13 6.01 -0.76
CA VAL A 196 -46.41 5.96 -1.46
C VAL A 196 -47.31 7.00 -0.77
N LYS A 197 -47.28 8.24 -1.24
CA LYS A 197 -48.35 9.19 -1.00
C LYS A 197 -49.51 8.77 -1.89
N HIS A 198 -50.42 7.98 -1.34
CA HIS A 198 -51.79 7.89 -1.85
C HIS A 198 -52.41 9.29 -1.75
N GLN A 199 -52.43 10.03 -2.85
CA GLN A 199 -53.30 11.18 -3.00
C GLN A 199 -54.68 10.66 -3.40
N GLN A 200 -55.60 10.65 -2.44
CA GLN A 200 -57.03 10.55 -2.71
C GLN A 200 -57.43 11.81 -3.50
N ILE A 201 -57.76 11.63 -4.78
CA ILE A 201 -58.43 12.66 -5.58
C ILE A 201 -59.92 12.49 -5.31
N GLY A 202 -60.46 13.39 -4.51
CA GLY A 202 -61.90 13.56 -4.33
C GLY A 202 -62.43 14.68 -5.21
N LEU A 203 -63.71 14.54 -5.54
CA LEU A 203 -64.65 15.53 -6.10
C LEU A 203 -64.62 15.79 -7.61
N PHE A 204 -65.49 15.04 -8.31
CA PHE A 204 -66.36 15.63 -9.32
C PHE A 204 -67.58 16.20 -8.57
N ASP A 205 -67.75 17.51 -8.62
CA ASP A 205 -69.05 18.17 -8.65
C ASP A 205 -69.19 18.77 -10.07
N ASP A 206 -70.40 18.64 -10.61
CA ASP A 206 -70.93 18.98 -11.94
C ASP A 206 -70.69 18.01 -13.12
#